data_AF-A0A2E8HUD5-F1
#
_entry.id   AF-A0A2E8HUD5-F1
#
_cell.length_a   1.000
_cell.length_b   1.000
_cell.length_c   1.000
_cell.angle_alpha   90.00
_cell.angle_beta   90.00
_cell.angle_gamma   90.00
#
_symmetry.space_group_name_H-M   'P 1'
#
loop_
_entity.id
_entity.type
_entity.pdbx_description
1 polymer ?
#
loop_
_entity_poly.entity_id
_entity_poly.type
_entity_poly.pdbx_seq_one_letter_code
_entity_poly.pdbx_strand_id
1 'polypeptide(L)'
;MKEAQPKTDLLYSPRQIEIATFLASPSAIYMLVKNYNVLEKDEYSRNVKYIGPLVFVLYVLTALYIPYEVPISILQGIPVFFVWAILQKYHMTKEEIIMLSPFNFQSNWKVILVGIPALVVSLCVTFILTLPPYLPYIFDGGQSSVVLKNPDKPEGSYEILEISPPYYDPYLKAEGVEGWVVVEFSLDESGKVDSAKVHEESPIGVFSEAAIESVKQSIFKPASKDGLNQRTESAFLKLSFELFDDTNEINCDSVLPDDERLTSCSVQ
;
A
#
# COMPACT_ATOMS: atom_id res chain seq x y z
N MET A 1 -40.15 -46.68 -26.38
CA MET A 1 -39.00 -45.76 -26.21
C MET A 1 -39.46 -44.65 -25.28
N LYS A 2 -38.84 -44.48 -24.11
CA LYS A 2 -39.15 -43.33 -23.23
C LYS A 2 -38.49 -42.09 -23.85
N GLU A 3 -39.28 -41.07 -24.17
CA GLU A 3 -38.75 -39.76 -24.58
C GLU A 3 -37.86 -39.20 -23.47
N ALA A 4 -36.67 -38.72 -23.86
CA ALA A 4 -35.77 -38.04 -22.94
C ALA A 4 -36.39 -36.69 -22.54
N GLN A 5 -36.65 -36.52 -21.24
CA GLN A 5 -37.14 -35.27 -20.67
C GLN A 5 -36.18 -34.11 -21.00
N PRO A 6 -36.69 -32.91 -21.32
CA PRO A 6 -35.86 -31.77 -21.70
C PRO A 6 -34.91 -31.34 -20.58
N LYS A 7 -33.69 -31.00 -20.98
CA LYS A 7 -32.52 -30.70 -20.14
C LYS A 7 -32.62 -29.31 -19.50
N THR A 8 -33.45 -29.12 -18.46
CA THR A 8 -33.85 -27.76 -17.99
C THR A 8 -32.97 -27.15 -16.91
N ASP A 9 -32.27 -27.95 -16.11
CA ASP A 9 -31.55 -27.44 -14.95
C ASP A 9 -30.11 -27.06 -15.29
N LEU A 10 -29.69 -25.86 -14.87
CA LEU A 10 -28.45 -25.21 -15.30
C LEU A 10 -27.41 -25.13 -14.17
N LEU A 11 -26.31 -25.85 -14.33
CA LEU A 11 -25.17 -25.90 -13.41
C LEU A 11 -24.03 -24.98 -13.86
N TYR A 12 -23.22 -24.52 -12.91
CA TYR A 12 -21.91 -23.95 -13.18
C TYR A 12 -20.88 -25.07 -13.35
N SER A 13 -20.02 -24.96 -14.36
CA SER A 13 -18.91 -25.90 -14.54
C SER A 13 -17.78 -25.65 -13.51
N PRO A 14 -16.94 -26.65 -13.22
CA PRO A 14 -15.80 -26.49 -12.31
C PRO A 14 -14.92 -25.28 -12.67
N ARG A 15 -14.63 -25.10 -13.97
CA ARG A 15 -13.82 -23.98 -14.46
C ARG A 15 -14.47 -22.61 -14.19
N GLN A 16 -15.80 -22.52 -14.27
CA GLN A 16 -16.52 -21.29 -13.95
C GLN A 16 -16.42 -20.94 -12.47
N ILE A 17 -16.47 -21.95 -11.60
CA ILE A 17 -16.34 -21.78 -10.14
C ILE A 17 -14.90 -21.41 -9.75
N GLU A 18 -13.90 -21.98 -10.41
CA GLU A 18 -12.49 -21.60 -10.23
C GLU A 18 -12.25 -20.13 -10.61
N ILE A 19 -12.73 -19.71 -11.79
CA ILE A 19 -12.63 -18.31 -12.24
C ILE A 19 -13.36 -17.38 -11.27
N ALA A 20 -14.56 -17.77 -10.81
CA ALA A 20 -15.30 -17.01 -9.81
C ALA A 20 -14.52 -16.90 -8.49
N THR A 21 -13.79 -17.93 -8.07
CA THR A 21 -12.96 -17.92 -6.86
C THR A 21 -11.83 -16.91 -6.96
N PHE A 22 -11.19 -16.85 -8.13
CA PHE A 22 -10.13 -15.89 -8.43
C PHE A 22 -10.63 -14.45 -8.47
N LEU A 23 -11.82 -14.22 -9.05
CA LEU A 23 -12.44 -12.88 -9.07
C LEU A 23 -12.87 -12.45 -7.68
N ALA A 24 -13.70 -13.26 -7.02
CA ALA A 24 -14.21 -12.98 -5.69
C ALA A 24 -14.71 -14.26 -5.05
N SER A 25 -14.07 -14.72 -3.99
CA SER A 25 -14.46 -15.96 -3.28
C SER A 25 -15.95 -16.03 -2.89
N PRO A 26 -16.64 -14.93 -2.52
CA PRO A 26 -18.10 -14.95 -2.30
C PRO A 26 -18.92 -15.38 -3.53
N SER A 27 -18.45 -15.06 -4.75
CA SER A 27 -19.13 -15.47 -5.98
C SER A 27 -19.03 -16.98 -6.23
N ALA A 28 -17.90 -17.60 -5.88
CA ALA A 28 -17.74 -19.06 -5.95
C ALA A 28 -18.62 -19.79 -4.93
N ILE A 29 -18.75 -19.26 -3.71
CA ILE A 29 -19.66 -19.77 -2.68
C ILE A 29 -21.10 -19.78 -3.21
N TYR A 30 -21.55 -18.67 -3.81
CA TYR A 30 -22.88 -18.60 -4.43
C TYR A 30 -23.08 -19.67 -5.52
N MET A 31 -22.10 -19.84 -6.43
CA MET A 31 -22.19 -20.79 -7.52
C MET A 31 -22.21 -22.24 -7.03
N LEU A 32 -21.41 -22.57 -6.01
CA LEU A 32 -21.41 -23.89 -5.37
C LEU A 32 -22.74 -24.19 -4.68
N VAL A 33 -23.27 -23.26 -3.87
CA VAL A 33 -24.57 -23.42 -3.21
C VAL A 33 -25.67 -23.67 -4.24
N LYS A 34 -25.67 -22.90 -5.34
CA LYS A 34 -26.65 -23.07 -6.41
C LYS A 34 -26.51 -24.43 -7.10
N ASN A 35 -25.28 -24.89 -7.38
CA ASN A 35 -25.06 -26.22 -7.94
C ASN A 35 -25.54 -27.33 -7.01
N TYR A 36 -25.22 -27.26 -5.72
CA TYR A 36 -25.65 -28.28 -4.76
C TYR A 36 -27.16 -28.32 -4.56
N ASN A 37 -27.84 -27.17 -4.61
CA ASN A 37 -29.31 -27.13 -4.58
C ASN A 37 -29.93 -27.82 -5.79
N VAL A 38 -29.40 -27.58 -7.00
CA VAL A 38 -29.88 -28.22 -8.24
C VAL A 38 -29.59 -29.73 -8.22
N LEU A 39 -28.50 -30.15 -7.60
CA LEU A 39 -28.14 -31.55 -7.42
C LEU A 39 -28.85 -32.22 -6.23
N GLU A 40 -29.79 -31.54 -5.57
CA GLU A 40 -30.51 -32.01 -4.38
C GLU A 40 -29.57 -32.48 -3.24
N LYS A 41 -28.39 -31.86 -3.15
CA LYS A 41 -27.34 -32.13 -2.15
C LYS A 41 -27.43 -31.12 -0.99
N ASP A 42 -28.51 -31.19 -0.22
CA ASP A 42 -28.85 -30.19 0.81
C ASP A 42 -27.79 -30.03 1.90
N GLU A 43 -27.14 -31.12 2.32
CA GLU A 43 -26.08 -31.09 3.33
C GLU A 43 -24.89 -30.25 2.84
N TYR A 44 -24.42 -30.51 1.61
CA TYR A 44 -23.32 -29.77 0.99
C TYR A 44 -23.68 -28.32 0.74
N SER A 45 -24.90 -28.06 0.25
CA SER A 45 -25.43 -26.71 0.07
C SER A 45 -25.42 -25.91 1.38
N ARG A 46 -25.93 -26.50 2.46
CA ARG A 46 -25.95 -25.88 3.79
C ARG A 46 -24.55 -25.62 4.31
N ASN A 47 -23.66 -26.60 4.22
CA ASN A 47 -22.27 -26.46 4.66
C ASN A 47 -21.56 -25.34 3.91
N VAL A 48 -21.65 -25.29 2.58
CA VAL A 48 -21.01 -24.23 1.78
C VAL A 48 -21.62 -22.87 2.08
N LYS A 49 -22.95 -22.79 2.28
CA LYS A 49 -23.67 -21.55 2.58
C LYS A 49 -23.23 -20.89 3.89
N TYR A 50 -22.89 -21.67 4.92
CA TYR A 50 -22.53 -21.13 6.24
C TYR A 50 -21.03 -21.22 6.55
N ILE A 51 -20.38 -22.36 6.27
CA ILE A 51 -18.96 -22.57 6.52
C ILE A 51 -18.12 -21.76 5.52
N GLY A 52 -18.55 -21.67 4.26
CA GLY A 52 -17.83 -20.92 3.22
C GLY A 52 -17.57 -19.46 3.59
N PRO A 53 -18.62 -18.66 3.89
CA PRO A 53 -18.44 -17.28 4.31
C PRO A 53 -17.60 -17.13 5.58
N LEU A 54 -17.76 -18.04 6.55
CA LEU A 54 -16.95 -18.03 7.78
C LEU A 54 -15.46 -18.22 7.48
N VAL A 55 -15.11 -19.23 6.67
CA VAL A 55 -13.73 -19.49 6.24
C VAL A 55 -13.17 -18.31 5.44
N PHE A 56 -13.98 -17.69 4.58
CA PHE A 56 -13.58 -16.51 3.83
C PHE A 56 -13.27 -15.31 4.74
N VAL A 57 -14.13 -15.01 5.72
CA VAL A 57 -13.90 -13.93 6.68
C VAL A 57 -12.65 -14.20 7.51
N LEU A 58 -12.47 -15.43 8.01
CA LEU A 58 -11.26 -15.81 8.74
C LEU A 58 -10.01 -15.66 7.87
N TYR A 59 -10.06 -16.07 6.60
CA TYR A 59 -8.97 -15.88 5.65
C TYR A 59 -8.62 -14.40 5.46
N VAL A 60 -9.61 -13.53 5.24
CA VAL A 60 -9.40 -12.08 5.12
C VAL A 60 -8.79 -11.51 6.39
N LEU A 61 -9.31 -11.87 7.56
CA LEU A 61 -8.77 -11.43 8.85
C LEU A 61 -7.33 -11.89 9.06
N THR A 62 -6.99 -13.15 8.74
CA THR A 62 -5.61 -13.64 8.83
C THR A 62 -4.68 -12.93 7.86
N ALA A 63 -5.16 -12.59 6.66
CA ALA A 63 -4.38 -11.87 5.66
C ALA A 63 -4.00 -10.46 6.12
N LEU A 64 -4.77 -9.84 7.02
CA LEU A 64 -4.43 -8.54 7.62
C LEU A 64 -3.19 -8.58 8.52
N TYR A 65 -2.80 -9.76 9.03
CA TYR A 65 -1.63 -9.93 9.88
C TYR A 65 -0.37 -10.38 9.12
N ILE A 66 -0.48 -10.64 7.81
CA ILE A 66 0.65 -11.14 7.02
C ILE A 66 1.55 -9.95 6.64
N PRO A 67 2.88 -10.05 6.88
CA PRO A 67 3.82 -8.99 6.52
C PRO A 67 3.87 -8.77 4.99
N TYR A 68 4.19 -7.54 4.58
CA TYR A 68 4.19 -7.09 3.17
C TYR A 68 5.20 -7.82 2.27
N GLU A 69 6.09 -8.62 2.86
CA GLU A 69 7.09 -9.43 2.15
C GLU A 69 6.45 -10.56 1.31
N VAL A 70 5.25 -11.01 1.67
CA VAL A 70 4.58 -12.10 0.95
C VAL A 70 3.92 -11.53 -0.32
N PRO A 71 4.29 -12.01 -1.52
CA PRO A 71 3.63 -11.60 -2.75
C PRO A 71 2.13 -11.90 -2.71
N ILE A 72 1.30 -10.89 -3.03
CA ILE A 72 -0.18 -10.98 -3.00
C ILE A 72 -0.71 -12.15 -3.86
N SER A 73 0.01 -12.52 -4.93
CA SER A 73 -0.33 -13.65 -5.79
C SER A 73 -0.37 -15.00 -5.05
N ILE A 74 0.49 -15.20 -4.05
CA ILE A 74 0.52 -16.42 -3.22
C ILE A 74 -0.77 -16.50 -2.40
N LEU A 75 -1.16 -15.39 -1.77
CA LEU A 75 -2.38 -15.31 -0.98
C LEU A 75 -3.60 -15.60 -1.86
N GLN A 76 -3.72 -14.96 -3.02
CA GLN A 76 -4.81 -15.21 -3.98
C GLN A 76 -4.86 -16.67 -4.47
N GLY A 77 -3.72 -17.36 -4.55
CA GLY A 77 -3.64 -18.76 -4.95
C GLY A 77 -4.25 -19.73 -3.94
N ILE A 78 -4.20 -19.42 -2.63
CA ILE A 78 -4.66 -20.32 -1.56
C ILE A 78 -6.16 -20.67 -1.71
N PRO A 79 -7.11 -19.71 -1.79
CA PRO A 79 -8.52 -20.03 -1.96
C PRO A 79 -8.80 -20.83 -3.24
N VAL A 80 -8.13 -20.51 -4.34
CA VAL A 80 -8.29 -21.21 -5.63
C VAL A 80 -7.86 -22.67 -5.50
N PHE A 81 -6.72 -22.93 -4.87
CA PHE A 81 -6.23 -24.28 -4.62
C PHE A 81 -7.21 -25.11 -3.78
N PHE A 82 -7.73 -24.56 -2.69
CA PHE A 82 -8.69 -25.26 -1.84
C PHE A 82 -10.03 -25.52 -2.56
N VAL A 83 -10.55 -24.55 -3.31
CA VAL A 83 -11.78 -24.74 -4.10
C VAL A 83 -11.56 -25.77 -5.20
N TRP A 84 -10.44 -25.72 -5.91
CA TRP A 84 -10.06 -26.73 -6.89
C TRP A 84 -10.01 -28.14 -6.26
N ALA A 85 -9.38 -28.29 -5.09
CA ALA A 85 -9.31 -29.56 -4.38
C ALA A 85 -10.71 -30.09 -3.95
N ILE A 86 -11.59 -29.20 -3.49
CA ILE A 86 -12.99 -29.54 -3.16
C ILE A 86 -13.74 -29.98 -4.41
N LEU A 87 -13.58 -29.27 -5.53
CA LEU A 87 -14.23 -29.59 -6.80
C LEU A 87 -13.80 -30.97 -7.32
N GLN A 88 -12.51 -31.30 -7.22
CA GLN A 88 -12.01 -32.63 -7.60
C GLN A 88 -12.56 -33.75 -6.71
N LYS A 89 -12.77 -33.50 -5.41
CA LYS A 89 -13.23 -34.52 -4.46
C LYS A 89 -14.74 -34.70 -4.39
N TYR A 90 -15.51 -33.63 -4.57
CA TYR A 90 -16.96 -33.61 -4.24
C TYR A 90 -17.87 -33.20 -5.40
N HIS A 91 -17.33 -32.75 -6.53
CA HIS A 91 -18.12 -32.30 -7.67
C HIS A 91 -18.03 -33.31 -8.81
N MET A 92 -19.15 -33.57 -9.50
CA MET A 92 -19.11 -34.37 -10.71
C MET A 92 -18.21 -33.68 -11.74
N THR A 93 -17.36 -34.46 -12.39
CA THR A 93 -16.49 -33.97 -13.46
C THR A 93 -17.35 -33.50 -14.64
N LYS A 94 -16.81 -32.60 -15.47
CA LYS A 94 -17.56 -32.06 -16.61
C LYS A 94 -18.03 -33.20 -17.54
N GLU A 95 -17.24 -34.25 -17.61
CA GLU A 95 -17.41 -35.45 -18.40
C GLU A 95 -18.55 -36.33 -17.85
N GLU A 96 -18.63 -36.53 -16.53
CA GLU A 96 -19.73 -37.25 -15.88
C GLU A 96 -21.09 -36.54 -16.06
N ILE A 97 -21.11 -35.20 -16.00
CA ILE A 97 -22.34 -34.41 -16.16
C ILE A 97 -22.85 -34.47 -17.61
N ILE A 98 -21.96 -34.42 -18.59
CA ILE A 98 -22.33 -34.48 -20.02
C ILE A 98 -22.86 -35.85 -20.42
N MET A 99 -22.32 -36.93 -19.83
CA MET A 99 -22.58 -38.30 -20.27
C MET A 99 -23.78 -38.97 -19.58
N LEU A 100 -24.20 -38.51 -18.38
CA LEU A 100 -25.20 -39.22 -17.56
C LEU A 100 -26.41 -38.39 -17.08
N SER A 101 -26.48 -37.07 -17.29
CA SER A 101 -27.44 -36.22 -16.57
C SER A 101 -28.23 -35.22 -17.43
N PRO A 102 -29.46 -34.83 -17.02
CA PRO A 102 -30.31 -33.84 -17.69
C PRO A 102 -29.87 -32.38 -17.44
N PHE A 103 -28.59 -32.09 -17.21
CA PHE A 103 -28.10 -30.74 -16.89
C PHE A 103 -27.38 -30.01 -18.05
N ASN A 104 -27.62 -28.71 -18.18
CA ASN A 104 -26.90 -27.80 -19.08
C ASN A 104 -25.97 -26.86 -18.28
N PHE A 105 -25.01 -26.20 -18.94
CA PHE A 105 -24.12 -25.24 -18.27
C PHE A 105 -24.64 -23.80 -18.35
N GLN A 106 -24.41 -23.02 -17.30
CA GLN A 106 -24.64 -21.57 -17.29
C GLN A 106 -23.70 -20.86 -18.28
N SER A 107 -24.13 -19.71 -18.80
CA SER A 107 -23.30 -18.87 -19.68
C SER A 107 -22.13 -18.23 -18.92
N ASN A 108 -20.97 -18.15 -19.57
CA ASN A 108 -19.78 -17.47 -19.03
C ASN A 108 -20.03 -15.99 -18.70
N TRP A 109 -20.91 -15.32 -19.45
CA TRP A 109 -21.31 -13.93 -19.15
C TRP A 109 -21.98 -13.79 -17.79
N LYS A 110 -22.71 -14.81 -17.34
CA LYS A 110 -23.37 -14.81 -16.04
C LYS A 110 -22.36 -14.92 -14.90
N VAL A 111 -21.25 -15.62 -15.12
CA VAL A 111 -20.14 -15.71 -14.16
C VAL A 111 -19.53 -14.33 -13.96
N ILE A 112 -19.30 -13.59 -15.04
CA ILE A 112 -18.78 -12.21 -14.99
C ILE A 112 -19.78 -11.29 -14.28
N LEU A 113 -21.07 -11.36 -14.63
CA LEU A 113 -22.12 -10.53 -14.06
C LEU A 113 -22.29 -10.72 -12.55
N VAL A 114 -22.09 -11.94 -12.04
CA VAL A 114 -22.14 -12.23 -10.59
C VAL A 114 -20.78 -11.95 -9.92
N GLY A 115 -19.68 -12.18 -10.63
CA GLY A 115 -18.32 -12.04 -10.11
C GLY A 115 -17.88 -10.59 -9.90
N ILE A 116 -18.14 -9.70 -10.85
CA ILE A 116 -17.71 -8.28 -10.76
C ILE A 116 -18.32 -7.56 -9.56
N PRO A 117 -19.64 -7.61 -9.31
CA PRO A 117 -20.21 -6.95 -8.13
C PRO A 117 -19.65 -7.52 -6.81
N ALA A 118 -19.44 -8.84 -6.75
CA ALA A 118 -18.84 -9.48 -5.58
C ALA A 118 -17.38 -9.05 -5.37
N LEU A 119 -16.62 -8.85 -6.45
CA LEU A 119 -15.26 -8.31 -6.40
C LEU A 119 -15.29 -6.88 -5.87
N VAL A 120 -16.15 -6.00 -6.41
CA VAL A 120 -16.27 -4.61 -5.95
C VAL A 120 -16.61 -4.55 -4.46
N VAL A 121 -17.59 -5.32 -4.01
CA VAL A 121 -17.95 -5.40 -2.58
C VAL A 121 -16.77 -5.89 -1.75
N SER A 122 -16.06 -6.93 -2.20
CA SER A 122 -14.89 -7.45 -1.50
C SER A 122 -13.77 -6.41 -1.39
N LEU A 123 -13.51 -5.67 -2.47
CA LEU A 123 -12.49 -4.61 -2.49
C LEU A 123 -12.89 -3.44 -1.57
N CYS A 124 -14.17 -3.04 -1.57
CA CYS A 124 -14.67 -2.02 -0.65
C CYS A 124 -14.51 -2.44 0.82
N VAL A 125 -14.85 -3.69 1.14
CA VAL A 125 -14.68 -4.21 2.52
C VAL A 125 -13.20 -4.23 2.90
N THR A 126 -12.32 -4.75 2.05
CA THR A 126 -10.87 -4.75 2.32
C THR A 126 -10.36 -3.33 2.52
N PHE A 127 -10.74 -2.40 1.64
CA PHE A 127 -10.36 -0.98 1.74
C PHE A 127 -10.81 -0.39 3.08
N ILE A 128 -12.06 -0.60 3.49
CA ILE A 128 -12.58 -0.11 4.78
C ILE A 128 -11.84 -0.73 5.97
N LEU A 129 -11.47 -2.01 5.89
CA LEU A 129 -10.73 -2.68 6.97
C LEU A 129 -9.28 -2.20 7.07
N THR A 130 -8.65 -1.87 5.94
CA THR A 130 -7.26 -1.41 5.90
C THR A 130 -7.11 0.09 6.09
N LEU A 131 -8.14 0.89 5.81
CA LEU A 131 -8.09 2.36 5.85
C LEU A 131 -7.75 2.96 7.25
N PRO A 132 -8.31 2.50 8.39
CA PRO A 132 -8.13 3.15 9.68
C PRO A 132 -6.68 3.41 10.11
N PRO A 133 -5.73 2.45 10.01
CA PRO A 133 -4.32 2.72 10.31
C PRO A 133 -3.69 3.73 9.34
N TYR A 134 -4.18 3.82 8.09
CA TYR A 134 -3.67 4.80 7.13
C TYR A 134 -4.32 6.19 7.26
N LEU A 135 -5.48 6.27 7.90
CA LEU A 135 -6.26 7.48 8.07
C LEU A 135 -5.48 8.65 8.69
N PRO A 136 -4.68 8.46 9.76
CA PRO A 136 -3.85 9.54 10.28
C PRO A 136 -2.92 10.10 9.19
N TYR A 137 -2.25 9.29 8.37
CA TYR A 137 -1.33 9.84 7.35
C TYR A 137 -2.00 10.53 6.15
N ILE A 138 -3.27 10.18 5.86
CA ILE A 138 -4.02 10.81 4.76
C ILE A 138 -4.51 12.21 5.18
N PHE A 139 -4.84 12.39 6.46
CA PHE A 139 -5.42 13.63 6.98
C PHE A 139 -4.46 14.46 7.84
N ASP A 140 -3.33 13.87 8.23
CA ASP A 140 -2.20 14.60 8.78
C ASP A 140 -1.55 15.34 7.60
N GLY A 141 -1.92 16.60 7.41
CA GLY A 141 -1.11 17.59 6.70
C GLY A 141 0.19 17.88 7.46
N GLY A 142 0.74 16.86 8.13
CA GLY A 142 1.75 16.93 9.16
C GLY A 142 3.01 17.46 8.54
N GLN A 143 3.27 18.73 8.82
CA GLN A 143 4.60 19.29 8.72
C GLN A 143 5.47 18.52 9.72
N SER A 144 6.08 17.41 9.29
CA SER A 144 7.29 16.93 9.91
C SER A 144 8.33 18.03 9.71
N SER A 145 8.81 18.70 10.76
CA SER A 145 9.93 19.63 10.59
C SER A 145 11.14 18.80 10.27
N VAL A 146 11.62 18.97 9.05
CA VAL A 146 12.98 18.59 8.75
C VAL A 146 13.83 19.68 9.35
N VAL A 147 14.36 19.43 10.55
CA VAL A 147 15.26 20.37 11.22
C VAL A 147 16.60 20.31 10.50
N LEU A 148 16.89 21.38 9.78
CA LEU A 148 18.07 21.53 8.96
C LEU A 148 19.18 22.12 9.83
N LYS A 149 20.19 21.31 10.12
CA LYS A 149 21.40 21.78 10.76
C LYS A 149 22.52 21.71 9.74
N ASN A 150 23.15 22.84 9.43
CA ASN A 150 24.33 22.84 8.57
C ASN A 150 25.56 22.67 9.49
N PRO A 151 26.16 21.47 9.60
CA PRO A 151 27.37 21.31 10.40
C PRO A 151 28.50 22.10 9.72
N ASP A 152 28.94 23.17 10.40
CA ASP A 152 30.12 23.98 10.07
C ASP A 152 30.26 24.36 8.59
N LYS A 153 29.41 25.30 8.16
CA LYS A 153 29.48 25.91 6.83
C LYS A 153 30.71 26.84 6.74
N PRO A 154 31.76 26.52 5.96
CA PRO A 154 32.81 27.49 5.69
C PRO A 154 32.24 28.65 4.86
N GLU A 155 32.65 29.86 5.19
CA GLU A 155 32.20 31.10 4.54
C GLU A 155 32.45 31.02 3.02
N GLY A 156 31.38 31.08 2.22
CA GLY A 156 31.43 30.97 0.75
C GLY A 156 31.12 29.61 0.13
N SER A 157 30.56 28.63 0.86
CA SER A 157 30.29 27.28 0.31
C SER A 157 29.08 27.18 -0.63
N TYR A 158 27.85 27.37 -0.15
CA TYR A 158 26.60 27.31 -0.92
C TYR A 158 25.46 27.91 -0.11
N GLU A 159 24.38 28.35 -0.74
CA GLU A 159 23.20 28.89 -0.09
C GLU A 159 22.00 28.02 -0.44
N ILE A 160 21.12 27.77 0.52
CA ILE A 160 19.93 26.96 0.29
C ILE A 160 18.78 27.91 -0.08
N LEU A 161 18.21 27.73 -1.26
CA LEU A 161 17.12 28.58 -1.76
C LEU A 161 15.76 27.96 -1.44
N GLU A 162 15.62 26.66 -1.70
CA GLU A 162 14.40 25.89 -1.45
C GLU A 162 14.76 24.46 -1.10
N ILE A 163 14.03 23.87 -0.16
CA ILE A 163 14.28 22.51 0.32
C ILE A 163 13.06 21.66 0.01
N SER A 164 13.30 20.56 -0.72
CA SER A 164 12.29 19.53 -0.88
C SER A 164 12.25 18.69 0.39
N PRO A 165 11.12 18.59 1.11
CA PRO A 165 11.06 17.80 2.34
C PRO A 165 11.28 16.30 2.01
N PRO A 166 12.15 15.58 2.75
CA PRO A 166 12.28 14.14 2.58
C PRO A 166 10.98 13.41 2.95
N TYR A 167 10.75 12.29 2.26
CA TYR A 167 9.66 11.39 2.58
C TYR A 167 9.90 10.70 3.92
N TYR A 168 8.98 10.87 4.86
CA TYR A 168 8.97 10.13 6.12
C TYR A 168 7.93 9.03 6.01
N ASP A 169 8.39 7.76 6.00
CA ASP A 169 7.50 6.60 5.92
C ASP A 169 6.44 6.65 7.04
N PRO A 170 5.15 6.63 6.67
CA PRO A 170 4.04 6.50 7.60
C PRO A 170 4.27 5.47 8.70
N TYR A 171 4.66 4.25 8.35
CA TYR A 171 4.85 3.16 9.28
C TYR A 171 5.88 3.53 10.35
N LEU A 172 7.03 4.10 9.94
CA LEU A 172 8.06 4.57 10.86
C LEU A 172 7.54 5.67 11.78
N LYS A 173 6.76 6.61 11.24
CA LYS A 173 6.14 7.69 12.02
C LYS A 173 5.20 7.16 13.10
N ALA A 174 4.37 6.14 12.81
CA ALA A 174 3.47 5.56 13.83
C ALA A 174 4.21 4.69 14.85
N GLU A 175 5.30 4.04 14.45
CA GLU A 175 6.19 3.33 15.37
C GLU A 175 7.07 4.28 16.20
N GLY A 176 6.99 5.59 15.94
CA GLY A 176 7.76 6.62 16.64
C GLY A 176 9.25 6.58 16.34
N VAL A 177 9.64 6.08 15.17
CA VAL A 177 11.05 5.91 14.79
C VAL A 177 11.61 7.22 14.26
N GLU A 178 12.43 7.89 15.05
CA GLU A 178 13.10 9.13 14.67
C GLU A 178 14.55 8.89 14.21
N GLY A 179 15.15 9.89 13.57
CA GLY A 179 16.53 9.80 13.14
C GLY A 179 17.05 11.02 12.41
N TRP A 180 18.25 10.90 11.86
CA TRP A 180 18.86 11.93 11.04
C TRP A 180 19.81 11.34 10.01
N VAL A 181 20.02 12.07 8.92
CA VAL A 181 20.96 11.74 7.86
C VAL A 181 21.73 12.99 7.48
N VAL A 182 23.06 12.88 7.43
CA VAL A 182 23.95 13.87 6.84
C VAL A 182 24.30 13.40 5.44
N VAL A 183 23.88 14.18 4.44
CA VAL A 183 24.16 13.91 3.04
C VAL A 183 25.32 14.76 2.58
N GLU A 184 26.35 14.13 2.01
CA GLU A 184 27.43 14.79 1.29
C GLU A 184 27.06 14.89 -0.19
N PHE A 185 27.10 16.08 -0.76
CA PHE A 185 26.70 16.33 -2.14
C PHE A 185 27.59 17.36 -2.83
N SER A 186 27.55 17.37 -4.16
CA SER A 186 28.22 18.35 -5.02
C SER A 186 27.20 19.17 -5.82
N LEU A 187 27.53 20.44 -6.06
CA LEU A 187 26.72 21.37 -6.86
C LEU A 187 27.47 21.82 -8.11
N ASP A 188 26.77 21.88 -9.24
CA ASP A 188 27.28 22.50 -10.47
C ASP A 188 27.24 24.04 -10.41
N GLU A 189 27.69 24.72 -11.47
CA GLU A 189 27.66 26.19 -11.55
C GLU A 189 26.24 26.78 -11.61
N SER A 190 25.23 25.95 -11.90
CA SER A 190 23.82 26.32 -11.90
C SER A 190 23.16 26.18 -10.52
N GLY A 191 23.81 25.47 -9.59
CA GLY A 191 23.25 25.15 -8.27
C GLY A 191 22.45 23.85 -8.22
N LYS A 192 22.54 23.02 -9.27
CA LYS A 192 21.93 21.70 -9.30
C LYS A 192 22.86 20.67 -8.66
N VAL A 193 22.27 19.68 -7.98
CA VAL A 193 23.00 18.57 -7.39
C VAL A 193 23.51 17.61 -8.47
N ASP A 194 24.83 17.43 -8.50
CA ASP A 194 25.52 16.53 -9.43
C ASP A 194 25.73 15.14 -8.84
N SER A 195 26.06 15.07 -7.55
CA SER A 195 26.24 13.82 -6.80
C SER A 195 25.74 13.99 -5.37
N ALA A 196 25.20 12.93 -4.78
CA ALA A 196 24.75 12.90 -3.40
C ALA A 196 24.93 11.50 -2.82
N LYS A 197 25.52 11.41 -1.63
CA LYS A 197 25.76 10.16 -0.89
C LYS A 197 25.60 10.40 0.61
N VAL A 198 25.30 9.34 1.36
CA VAL A 198 25.27 9.41 2.83
C VAL A 198 26.69 9.57 3.36
N HIS A 199 26.88 10.56 4.23
CA HIS A 199 28.11 10.74 5.01
C HIS A 199 27.98 10.08 6.38
N GLU A 200 26.91 10.40 7.09
CA GLU A 200 26.58 9.87 8.41
C GLU A 200 25.07 9.72 8.54
N GLU A 201 24.62 8.75 9.33
CA GLU A 201 23.20 8.52 9.57
C GLU A 201 22.95 7.78 10.88
N SER A 202 21.78 8.00 11.45
CA SER A 202 21.27 7.22 12.57
C SER A 202 19.75 7.29 12.56
N PRO A 203 19.03 6.15 12.58
CA PRO A 203 19.53 4.77 12.41
C PRO A 203 20.01 4.46 10.98
N ILE A 204 20.91 3.49 10.86
CA ILE A 204 21.53 3.09 9.58
C ILE A 204 20.47 2.48 8.64
N GLY A 205 20.44 2.95 7.39
CA GLY A 205 19.61 2.39 6.32
C GLY A 205 18.12 2.74 6.37
N VAL A 206 17.66 3.47 7.38
CA VAL A 206 16.22 3.75 7.57
C VAL A 206 15.77 4.97 6.78
N PHE A 207 16.56 6.05 6.81
CA PHE A 207 16.21 7.34 6.22
C PHE A 207 17.09 7.76 5.04
N SER A 208 18.07 6.92 4.70
CA SER A 208 19.15 7.21 3.74
C SER A 208 18.64 7.66 2.37
N GLU A 209 17.70 6.90 1.81
CA GLU A 209 17.20 7.12 0.45
C GLU A 209 16.32 8.37 0.38
N ALA A 210 15.39 8.51 1.31
CA ALA A 210 14.54 9.70 1.42
C ALA A 210 15.36 10.99 1.57
N ALA A 211 16.44 10.94 2.36
CA ALA A 211 17.36 12.06 2.55
C ALA A 211 18.12 12.42 1.27
N ILE A 212 18.65 11.42 0.54
CA ILE A 212 19.32 11.64 -0.74
C ILE A 212 18.36 12.25 -1.77
N GLU A 213 17.13 11.76 -1.87
CA GLU A 213 16.13 12.26 -2.82
C GLU A 213 15.74 13.71 -2.52
N SER A 214 15.52 14.04 -1.24
CA SER A 214 15.27 15.41 -0.78
C SER A 214 16.38 16.35 -1.23
N VAL A 215 17.66 15.99 -1.02
CA VAL A 215 18.80 16.81 -1.44
C VAL A 215 18.81 17.00 -2.95
N LYS A 216 18.61 15.93 -3.73
CA LYS A 216 18.60 16.01 -5.20
C LYS A 216 17.50 16.91 -5.76
N GLN A 217 16.37 17.01 -5.07
CA GLN A 217 15.22 17.83 -5.48
C GLN A 217 15.27 19.26 -4.92
N SER A 218 16.15 19.52 -3.96
CA SER A 218 16.31 20.84 -3.36
C SER A 218 17.03 21.79 -4.31
N ILE A 219 16.78 23.10 -4.14
CA ILE A 219 17.34 24.16 -4.94
C ILE A 219 18.42 24.87 -4.13
N PHE A 220 19.64 24.87 -4.67
CA PHE A 220 20.78 25.53 -4.05
C PHE A 220 21.31 26.64 -4.95
N LYS A 221 22.01 27.57 -4.33
CA LYS A 221 22.89 28.51 -5.00
C LYS A 221 24.32 28.11 -4.67
N PRO A 222 25.18 27.87 -5.67
CA PRO A 222 26.53 27.40 -5.44
C PRO A 222 27.42 28.52 -4.89
N ALA A 223 28.64 28.18 -4.47
CA ALA A 223 29.67 29.16 -4.11
C ALA A 223 29.79 30.25 -5.18
N SER A 224 30.09 31.49 -4.77
CA SER A 224 30.44 32.56 -5.69
C SER A 224 31.79 33.15 -5.33
N LYS A 225 32.66 33.29 -6.34
CA LYS A 225 33.95 33.96 -6.21
C LYS A 225 34.04 35.02 -7.29
N ASP A 226 34.33 36.25 -6.88
CA ASP A 226 34.40 37.43 -7.77
C ASP A 226 33.10 37.63 -8.61
N GLY A 227 31.95 37.24 -8.06
CA GLY A 227 30.63 37.36 -8.70
C GLY A 227 30.29 36.24 -9.70
N LEU A 228 31.18 35.27 -9.89
CA LEU A 228 30.94 34.10 -10.75
C LEU A 228 30.61 32.87 -9.90
N ASN A 229 29.56 32.15 -10.26
CA ASN A 229 29.21 30.88 -9.64
C ASN A 229 30.32 29.85 -9.86
N GLN A 230 30.70 29.15 -8.81
CA GLN A 230 31.69 28.08 -8.84
C GLN A 230 31.08 26.77 -8.38
N ARG A 231 31.42 25.71 -9.10
CA ARG A 231 31.11 24.33 -8.72
C ARG A 231 31.57 24.07 -7.27
N THR A 232 30.69 23.44 -6.50
CA THR A 232 30.97 23.07 -5.10
C THR A 232 31.15 21.56 -5.03
N GLU A 233 32.36 21.09 -4.74
CA GLU A 233 32.66 19.64 -4.79
C GLU A 233 32.18 18.87 -3.56
N SER A 234 32.09 19.52 -2.39
CA SER A 234 31.69 18.86 -1.13
C SER A 234 30.90 19.81 -0.25
N ALA A 235 29.61 19.51 -0.10
CA ALA A 235 28.65 20.19 0.77
C ALA A 235 27.93 19.16 1.66
N PHE A 236 27.50 19.56 2.85
CA PHE A 236 26.85 18.66 3.82
C PHE A 236 25.51 19.20 4.25
N LEU A 237 24.44 18.42 4.12
CA LEU A 237 23.12 18.77 4.63
C LEU A 237 22.65 17.73 5.63
N LYS A 238 22.42 18.14 6.89
CA LYS A 238 21.75 17.29 7.88
C LYS A 238 20.24 17.45 7.76
N LEU A 239 19.56 16.34 7.50
CA LEU A 239 18.12 16.19 7.50
C LEU A 239 17.73 15.40 8.76
N SER A 240 16.86 15.97 9.59
CA SER A 240 16.38 15.31 10.82
C SER A 240 14.92 14.89 10.63
N PHE A 241 14.60 13.67 11.05
CA PHE A 241 13.28 13.05 11.01
C PHE A 241 12.77 12.98 12.44
N GLU A 242 12.06 14.03 12.84
CA GLU A 242 11.56 14.22 14.20
C GLU A 242 10.03 14.23 14.18
N LEU A 243 9.42 13.70 15.23
CA LEU A 243 7.99 13.80 15.49
C LEU A 243 7.75 15.14 16.17
N PHE A 244 6.92 16.00 15.58
CA PHE A 244 6.44 17.16 16.32
C PHE A 244 5.50 16.68 17.42
N ASP A 245 5.83 17.08 18.65
CA ASP A 245 4.90 17.04 19.78
C ASP A 245 4.19 18.39 19.85
N ASP A 246 2.88 18.41 19.56
CA ASP A 246 2.02 19.60 19.64
C ASP A 246 1.94 20.22 21.06
N THR A 247 2.62 19.63 22.06
CA THR A 247 2.65 20.16 23.43
C THR A 247 3.69 21.26 23.69
N ASN A 248 4.59 21.55 22.76
CA ASN A 248 5.47 22.72 22.89
C ASN A 248 4.87 23.93 22.19
N GLU A 249 4.13 24.72 22.97
CA GLU A 249 3.98 26.16 22.72
C GLU A 249 5.31 26.73 22.24
N ILE A 250 5.26 27.55 21.20
CA ILE A 250 6.40 28.32 20.69
C ILE A 250 6.95 29.13 21.88
N ASN A 251 8.02 28.64 22.52
CA ASN A 251 8.70 29.37 23.55
C ASN A 251 9.64 30.39 22.88
N CYS A 252 9.16 31.62 22.80
CA CYS A 252 9.90 32.77 22.30
C CYS A 252 11.11 33.18 23.17
N ASP A 253 11.45 32.45 24.23
CA ASP A 253 12.56 32.81 25.14
C ASP A 253 13.97 32.38 24.67
N SER A 254 14.12 31.84 23.46
CA SER A 254 15.45 31.47 22.92
C SER A 254 16.06 32.47 21.93
N VAL A 255 15.42 33.62 21.70
CA VAL A 255 16.01 34.69 20.88
C VAL A 255 16.98 35.52 21.73
N LEU A 256 18.28 35.27 21.54
CA LEU A 256 19.35 36.17 22.01
C LEU A 256 19.08 37.59 21.50
N PRO A 257 19.18 38.62 22.35
CA PRO A 257 18.72 39.97 22.03
C PRO A 257 19.79 40.72 21.24
N ASP A 258 19.98 40.43 19.96
CA ASP A 258 20.90 41.22 19.12
C ASP A 258 20.39 41.54 17.70
N ASP A 259 19.18 41.12 17.32
CA ASP A 259 18.63 41.53 16.02
C ASP A 259 17.27 42.20 16.16
N GLU A 260 17.29 43.54 16.16
CA GLU A 260 16.14 44.43 16.32
C GLU A 260 15.23 44.49 15.07
N ARG A 261 15.25 43.45 14.23
CA ARG A 261 14.49 43.40 12.99
C ARG A 261 13.92 42.01 12.74
N LEU A 262 12.80 41.70 13.38
CA LEU A 262 11.74 40.83 12.85
C LEU A 262 10.50 40.96 13.76
N THR A 263 9.84 42.10 13.67
CA THR A 263 8.45 42.25 14.13
C THR A 263 7.52 41.53 13.17
N SER A 264 7.08 40.31 13.52
CA SER A 264 5.72 39.83 13.23
C SER A 264 5.47 38.46 13.88
N CYS A 265 5.16 38.44 15.17
CA CYS A 265 4.28 37.42 15.72
C CYS A 265 2.92 38.09 15.93
N SER A 266 2.00 37.89 15.00
CA SER A 266 0.58 38.22 15.17
C SER A 266 -0.18 36.92 15.31
N VAL A 267 -0.56 36.61 16.56
CA VAL A 267 -1.49 35.53 16.90
C VAL A 267 -2.91 35.98 16.56
N GLN A 268 -3.66 35.15 15.85
CA GLN A 268 -5.11 35.19 15.85
C GLN A 268 -5.68 33.79 15.89
#